data_AF-A0A969TZV1-F1
#
_entry.id   AF-A0A969TZV1-F1
#
_cell.length_a   1.000
_cell.length_b   1.000
_cell.length_c   1.000
_cell.angle_alpha   90.00
_cell.angle_beta   90.00
_cell.angle_gamma   90.00
#
_symmetry.space_group_name_H-M   'P 1'
#
loop_
_entity.id
_entity.type
_entity.pdbx_description
1 polymer ?
#
loop_
_entity_poly.entity_id
_entity_poly.type
_entity_poly.pdbx_seq_one_letter_code
_entity_poly.pdbx_strand_id
1 'polypeptide(L)' 'MWSAKTKFKHYLIKIKFGIGTIDDIDHLKNRRIRSVADLLQDQLKLALTRLENSVRQIIRGATKKKMFT' A
#
# COMPACT_ATOMS: atom_id res chain seq x y z
N MET A 1 11.20 1.66 14.53
CA MET A 1 10.46 2.38 13.46
C MET A 1 10.93 3.82 13.26
N TRP A 2 11.17 4.61 14.33
CA TRP A 2 11.66 6.00 14.23
C TRP A 2 13.07 6.14 13.62
N SER A 3 14.01 5.28 14.01
CA SER A 3 15.41 5.36 13.53
C SER A 3 15.57 5.18 12.00
N ALA A 4 14.77 4.31 11.38
CA ALA A 4 14.86 4.04 9.93
C ALA A 4 14.39 5.23 9.07
N LYS A 5 13.33 5.93 9.50
CA LYS A 5 12.83 7.13 8.81
C LYS A 5 13.86 8.26 8.83
N THR A 6 14.58 8.43 9.93
CA THR A 6 15.64 9.43 10.06
C THR A 6 16.83 9.11 9.15
N LYS A 7 17.23 7.84 9.04
CA LYS A 7 18.31 7.40 8.14
C LYS A 7 17.97 7.63 6.67
N PHE A 8 16.73 7.35 6.26
CA PHE A 8 16.26 7.63 4.89
C PHE A 8 16.33 9.12 4.55
N LYS A 9 15.87 10.00 5.45
CA LYS A 9 15.96 11.45 5.26
C LYS A 9 17.41 11.93 5.10
N HIS A 10 18.32 11.46 5.95
CA HIS A 10 19.74 11.83 5.82
C HIS A 10 20.38 11.32 4.54
N TYR A 11 20.02 10.12 4.08
CA TYR A 11 20.49 9.58 2.81
C TYR A 11 20.04 10.44 1.61
N LEU A 12 18.77 10.85 1.58
CA LEU A 12 18.25 11.74 0.53
C LEU A 12 18.95 13.11 0.53
N ILE A 13 19.22 13.66 1.71
CA ILE A 13 19.95 14.94 1.83
C ILE A 13 21.37 14.79 1.29
N LYS A 14 22.08 13.72 1.64
CA LYS A 14 23.44 13.46 1.15
C LYS A 14 23.51 13.32 -0.37
N ILE A 15 22.55 12.61 -0.99
CA ILE A 15 22.45 12.51 -2.45
C ILE A 15 22.24 13.88 -3.10
N LYS A 16 21.41 14.75 -2.51
CA LYS A 16 21.22 16.13 -3.04
C LYS A 16 22.50 16.96 -3.04
N PHE A 17 23.42 16.70 -2.12
CA PHE A 17 24.73 17.36 -2.06
C PHE A 17 25.81 16.62 -2.87
N GLY A 18 25.43 15.63 -3.70
CA GLY A 18 26.38 14.85 -4.51
C GLY A 18 27.20 13.84 -3.71
N ILE A 19 26.81 13.57 -2.46
CA ILE A 19 27.50 12.65 -1.55
C ILE A 19 26.72 11.34 -1.51
N GLY A 20 27.17 10.34 -2.27
CA GLY A 20 26.59 9.01 -2.31
C GLY A 20 26.39 8.48 -3.73
N THR A 21 26.00 7.22 -3.85
CA THR A 21 25.72 6.56 -5.13
C THR A 21 24.24 6.73 -5.48
N ILE A 22 23.95 7.18 -6.69
CA ILE A 22 22.61 7.14 -7.26
C ILE A 22 22.34 5.69 -7.65
N ASP A 23 21.26 5.11 -7.12
CA ASP A 23 20.82 3.79 -7.53
C ASP A 23 20.31 3.86 -8.97
N ASP A 24 20.88 3.05 -9.85
CA ASP A 24 20.36 2.90 -11.20
C ASP A 24 19.11 2.01 -11.16
N ILE A 25 17.99 2.61 -11.57
CA ILE A 25 16.64 2.06 -11.50
C ILE A 25 16.46 0.90 -12.48
N ASP A 26 17.25 0.86 -13.56
CA ASP A 26 17.13 -0.16 -14.61
C ASP A 26 17.89 -1.45 -14.29
N HIS A 27 18.67 -1.48 -13.20
CA HIS A 27 19.31 -2.69 -12.71
C HIS A 27 18.32 -3.85 -12.58
N LEU A 28 18.59 -4.95 -13.29
CA LEU A 28 17.72 -6.13 -13.30
C LEU A 28 17.47 -6.74 -11.90
N LYS A 29 18.38 -6.52 -10.94
CA LYS A 29 18.20 -6.90 -9.52
C LYS A 29 17.02 -6.18 -8.84
N ASN A 30 16.58 -5.04 -9.38
CA ASN A 30 15.42 -4.29 -8.91
C ASN A 30 14.10 -4.73 -9.57
N ARG A 31 14.17 -5.64 -10.56
CA ARG A 31 12.99 -6.22 -11.21
C ARG A 31 12.43 -7.33 -10.33
N ARG A 32 11.18 -7.17 -9.88
CA ARG A 32 10.41 -8.23 -9.22
C ARG A 32 9.39 -8.80 -10.20
N ILE A 33 9.44 -10.10 -10.43
CA ILE A 33 8.46 -10.82 -11.25
C ILE A 33 7.26 -11.14 -10.37
N ARG A 34 6.05 -10.81 -10.83
CA ARG A 34 4.80 -11.23 -10.20
C ARG A 34 4.18 -12.35 -11.03
N SER A 35 3.78 -13.44 -10.38
CA SER A 35 3.06 -14.51 -11.04
C SER A 35 1.61 -14.13 -11.31
N VAL A 36 0.94 -14.86 -12.20
CA VAL A 36 -0.50 -14.68 -12.44
C VAL A 36 -1.31 -14.92 -11.16
N ALA A 37 -0.87 -15.84 -10.30
CA ALA A 37 -1.50 -16.11 -9.02
C ALA A 37 -1.41 -14.91 -8.06
N ASP A 38 -0.26 -14.22 -8.01
CA ASP A 38 -0.09 -13.02 -7.17
C ASP A 38 -1.02 -11.89 -7.63
N LEU A 39 -1.15 -11.70 -8.95
CA LEU A 39 -2.05 -10.71 -9.52
C LEU A 39 -3.52 -11.04 -9.22
N LEU A 40 -3.91 -12.31 -9.32
CA LEU A 40 -5.25 -12.76 -8.98
C LEU A 40 -5.53 -12.60 -7.48
N GLN A 41 -4.56 -12.88 -6.62
CA GLN A 41 -4.68 -12.69 -5.18
C GLN A 41 -4.89 -11.21 -4.82
N ASP A 42 -4.15 -10.30 -5.46
CA ASP A 42 -4.33 -8.85 -5.29
C ASP A 42 -5.75 -8.40 -5.68
N GLN A 43 -6.27 -8.90 -6.81
CA GLN A 43 -7.61 -8.57 -7.27
C GLN A 43 -8.70 -9.15 -6.36
N LEU A 44 -8.55 -10.40 -5.93
CA LEU A 44 -9.49 -11.05 -5.02
C LEU A 44 -9.53 -10.34 -3.67
N LYS A 45 -8.36 -9.96 -3.14
CA LYS A 45 -8.27 -9.17 -1.89
C LYS A 45 -9.02 -7.85 -2.01
N LEU A 46 -8.82 -7.11 -3.10
CA LEU A 46 -9.51 -5.85 -3.34
C LEU A 46 -11.03 -6.05 -3.45
N ALA A 47 -11.48 -7.07 -4.18
CA ALA A 47 -12.89 -7.40 -4.34
C ALA A 47 -13.56 -7.72 -3.00
N LEU A 48 -12.90 -8.52 -2.16
CA LEU A 48 -13.41 -8.86 -0.83
C LEU A 48 -13.48 -7.64 0.10
N THR A 49 -12.47 -6.77 0.10
CA THR A 49 -12.50 -5.52 0.88
C THR A 49 -13.66 -4.61 0.46
N ARG A 50 -13.97 -4.55 -0.84
CA ARG A 50 -15.14 -3.79 -1.33
C ARG A 50 -16.45 -4.41 -0.86
N LEU A 51 -16.57 -5.73 -0.93
CA LEU A 51 -17.75 -6.45 -0.45
C LEU A 51 -17.96 -6.24 1.05
N GLU A 52 -16.92 -6.42 1.86
CA GLU A 52 -16.96 -6.19 3.30
C GLU A 52 -17.46 -4.79 3.63
N ASN A 53 -16.93 -3.77 2.94
CA ASN A 53 -17.34 -2.40 3.14
C ASN A 53 -18.80 -2.17 2.73
N SER A 54 -19.25 -2.73 1.60
CA SER A 54 -20.65 -2.64 1.16
C SER A 54 -21.60 -3.24 2.19
N VAL A 55 -21.33 -4.46 2.66
CA VAL A 55 -22.12 -5.14 3.70
C VAL A 55 -22.14 -4.32 4.99
N ARG A 56 -20.98 -3.81 5.43
CA ARG A 56 -20.88 -2.96 6.62
C ARG A 56 -21.72 -1.69 6.49
N GLN A 57 -21.75 -1.06 5.31
CA GLN A 57 -22.59 0.12 5.08
C GLN A 57 -24.08 -0.23 5.13
N ILE A 58 -24.50 -1.35 4.53
CA ILE A 58 -25.89 -1.81 4.56
C ILE A 58 -26.34 -2.07 6.00
N ILE A 59 -25.55 -2.80 6.79
CA ILE A 59 -25.88 -3.10 8.19
C ILE A 59 -25.97 -1.80 9.01
N ARG A 60 -25.03 -0.87 8.84
CA ARG A 60 -25.08 0.45 9.51
C ARG A 60 -26.29 1.29 9.09
N GLY A 61 -26.71 1.21 7.82
CA GLY A 61 -27.91 1.87 7.33
C GLY A 61 -29.19 1.27 7.94
N ALA A 62 -29.24 -0.06 8.03
CA ALA A 62 -30.37 -0.78 8.62
C ALA A 62 -30.53 -0.51 10.13
N THR A 63 -29.43 -0.47 10.89
CA THR A 63 -29.46 -0.13 12.31
C THR A 63 -29.89 1.32 12.55
N LYS A 64 -29.44 2.27 11.72
CA LYS A 64 -29.94 3.65 11.78
C LYS A 64 -31.43 3.73 11.49
N LYS A 65 -31.94 3.09 10.42
CA LYS A 65 -33.36 3.12 10.07
C LYS A 65 -34.25 2.60 11.21
N LYS A 66 -33.79 1.56 11.93
CA LYS A 66 -34.50 0.95 13.06
C LYS A 66 -34.47 1.79 14.36
N MET A 67 -33.53 2.75 14.50
CA MET A 67 -33.52 3.70 15.63
C MET A 67 -34.40 4.93 15.39
N PHE A 68 -34.75 5.23 14.12
CA PHE A 68 -35.57 6.38 13.74
C PHE A 68 -37.02 6.01 13.38
N THR A 69 -37.40 4.74 13.52
CA THR A 69 -38.79 4.24 13.44
C THR A 69 -39.18 3.71 14.80
#